data_AF-A0A921IG96-F1
#
_entry.id   AF-A0A921IG96-F1
#
_cell.length_a   1.000
_cell.length_b   1.000
_cell.length_c   1.000
_cell.angle_alpha   90.00
_cell.angle_beta   90.00
_cell.angle_gamma   90.00
#
_symmetry.space_group_name_H-M   'P 1'
#
loop_
_entity.id
_entity.type
_entity.pdbx_description
1 polymer ?
#
loop_
_entity_poly.entity_id
_entity_poly.type
_entity_poly.pdbx_seq_one_letter_code
_entity_poly.pdbx_strand_id
1 'polypeptide(L)'
;MDTPQQLLQYFQDTISDDTTNWPNLITATRGLNIFFERAKRKNADETYQIIASPIMGVKENRDISDRESFDIFTSHRKRTSNYLKNKDADYFNKVDYADMVIDDFTNAFELDKKLLVRLVCIDRLLNDKEPDIENLYFQNAGRLLTELAQSCNDWRFWTDLLDRRIRNAASHLDFYYDEKSQIFRGKDTVKVKYKGKTRKKANRFSISPEEFLYETLPNAINAGQSFWAAGILLCLEPYSEYYNQALVMLG
;
A
#
# COMPACT_ATOMS: atom_id res chain seq x y z
N MET A 1 -18.50 -9.82 13.80
CA MET A 1 -18.45 -9.12 12.51
C MET A 1 -18.82 -7.69 12.77
N ASP A 2 -18.13 -6.75 12.14
CA ASP A 2 -18.42 -5.33 12.24
C ASP A 2 -19.78 -5.01 11.60
N THR A 3 -20.49 -4.04 12.16
CA THR A 3 -21.77 -3.54 11.63
C THR A 3 -21.53 -2.62 10.42
N PRO A 4 -22.52 -2.41 9.54
CA PRO A 4 -22.40 -1.45 8.43
C PRO A 4 -22.02 -0.03 8.89
N GLN A 5 -22.52 0.39 10.05
CA GLN A 5 -22.15 1.68 10.65
C GLN A 5 -20.67 1.73 11.05
N GLN A 6 -20.14 0.65 11.63
CA GLN A 6 -18.71 0.56 11.97
C GLN A 6 -17.83 0.55 10.72
N LEU A 7 -18.24 -0.17 9.69
CA LEU A 7 -17.55 -0.18 8.39
C LEU A 7 -17.53 1.20 7.74
N LEU A 8 -18.66 1.93 7.76
CA LEU A 8 -18.71 3.30 7.28
C LEU A 8 -17.78 4.24 8.08
N GLN A 9 -17.71 4.07 9.41
CA GLN A 9 -16.76 4.83 10.22
C GLN A 9 -15.31 4.52 9.84
N TYR A 10 -14.95 3.25 9.68
CA TYR A 10 -13.61 2.85 9.25
C TYR A 10 -13.26 3.38 7.87
N PHE A 11 -14.24 3.40 6.96
CA PHE A 11 -14.07 4.02 5.65
C PHE A 11 -13.73 5.50 5.80
N GLN A 12 -14.56 6.25 6.55
CA GLN A 12 -14.35 7.67 6.80
C GLN A 12 -12.99 7.95 7.43
N ASP A 13 -12.58 7.16 8.43
CA ASP A 13 -11.28 7.31 9.09
C ASP A 13 -10.12 7.05 8.12
N THR A 14 -10.25 6.04 7.25
CA THR A 14 -9.25 5.70 6.22
C THR A 14 -9.04 6.83 5.21
N ILE A 15 -10.11 7.56 4.90
CA ILE A 15 -10.10 8.64 3.91
C ILE A 15 -10.15 10.05 4.57
N SER A 16 -9.80 10.20 5.85
CA SER A 16 -9.86 11.50 6.53
C SER A 16 -8.62 12.40 6.27
N ASP A 17 -8.84 13.72 6.30
CA ASP A 17 -8.05 14.88 5.79
C ASP A 17 -6.53 14.99 6.10
N ASP A 18 -5.90 14.04 6.78
CA ASP A 18 -4.45 14.07 7.06
C ASP A 18 -3.60 13.45 5.91
N THR A 19 -4.23 13.03 4.82
CA THR A 19 -3.54 12.41 3.67
C THR A 19 -3.00 13.47 2.72
N THR A 20 -1.67 13.58 2.66
CA THR A 20 -1.02 14.29 1.56
C THR A 20 -1.34 13.57 0.25
N ASN A 21 -1.63 14.32 -0.81
CA ASN A 21 -1.96 13.80 -2.15
C ASN A 21 -3.31 13.03 -2.25
N TRP A 22 -4.35 13.59 -1.64
CA TRP A 22 -5.74 13.13 -1.70
C TRP A 22 -6.24 12.66 -3.09
N PRO A 23 -5.95 13.35 -4.22
CA PRO A 23 -6.41 12.91 -5.53
C PRO A 23 -5.92 11.50 -5.92
N ASN A 24 -4.71 11.12 -5.50
CA ASN A 24 -4.15 9.80 -5.74
C ASN A 24 -4.88 8.72 -4.93
N LEU A 25 -5.18 8.99 -3.65
CA LEU A 25 -5.99 8.09 -2.80
C LEU A 25 -7.37 7.82 -3.43
N ILE A 26 -8.07 8.89 -3.85
CA ILE A 26 -9.40 8.77 -4.47
C ILE A 26 -9.33 7.99 -5.78
N THR A 27 -8.38 8.32 -6.65
CA THR A 27 -8.21 7.66 -7.95
C THR A 27 -7.93 6.17 -7.76
N ALA A 28 -7.04 5.83 -6.83
CA ALA A 28 -6.68 4.45 -6.54
C ALA A 28 -7.85 3.68 -5.93
N THR A 29 -8.57 4.28 -4.98
CA THR A 29 -9.75 3.66 -4.33
C THR A 29 -10.84 3.35 -5.34
N ARG A 30 -11.15 4.31 -6.23
CA ARG A 30 -12.13 4.11 -7.30
C ARG A 30 -11.70 3.04 -8.29
N GLY A 31 -10.43 3.07 -8.70
CA GLY A 31 -9.85 2.05 -9.57
C GLY A 31 -10.01 0.66 -8.97
N LEU A 32 -9.57 0.47 -7.72
CA LEU A 32 -9.71 -0.81 -7.01
C LEU A 32 -11.17 -1.24 -6.89
N ASN A 33 -12.08 -0.34 -6.51
CA ASN A 33 -13.50 -0.67 -6.37
C ASN A 33 -14.10 -1.20 -7.69
N ILE A 34 -13.77 -0.59 -8.83
CA ILE A 34 -14.22 -1.06 -10.15
C ILE A 34 -13.73 -2.49 -10.42
N PHE A 35 -12.47 -2.79 -10.11
CA PHE A 35 -11.91 -4.13 -10.31
C PHE A 35 -12.50 -5.16 -9.34
N PHE A 36 -12.75 -4.78 -8.09
CA PHE A 36 -13.38 -5.65 -7.10
C PHE A 36 -14.84 -5.96 -7.44
N GLU A 37 -15.62 -4.97 -7.90
CA GLU A 37 -16.97 -5.21 -8.41
C GLU A 37 -16.98 -6.18 -9.60
N ARG A 38 -16.05 -6.01 -10.55
CA ARG A 38 -15.90 -6.91 -11.70
C ARG A 38 -15.55 -8.33 -11.25
N ALA A 39 -14.63 -8.48 -10.32
CA ALA A 39 -14.23 -9.78 -9.78
C ALA A 39 -15.38 -10.45 -9.05
N LYS A 40 -16.12 -9.70 -8.23
CA LYS A 40 -17.29 -10.20 -7.50
C LYS A 40 -18.38 -10.71 -8.44
N ARG A 41 -18.65 -10.02 -9.55
CA ARG A 41 -19.61 -10.46 -10.58
C ARG A 41 -19.21 -11.80 -11.23
N LYS A 42 -17.92 -12.13 -11.21
CA LYS A 42 -17.38 -13.38 -11.75
C LYS A 42 -17.35 -14.50 -10.73
N ASN A 43 -16.85 -14.23 -9.52
CA ASN A 43 -16.86 -15.14 -8.39
C ASN A 43 -16.93 -14.35 -7.07
N ALA A 44 -18.13 -14.26 -6.48
CA ALA A 44 -18.34 -13.47 -5.28
C ALA A 44 -17.58 -14.05 -4.08
N ASP A 45 -17.70 -15.35 -3.83
CA ASP A 45 -17.11 -16.03 -2.68
C ASP A 45 -15.59 -15.87 -2.66
N GLU A 46 -14.94 -16.12 -3.80
CA GLU A 46 -13.50 -16.01 -3.94
C GLU A 46 -13.02 -14.56 -3.84
N THR A 47 -13.79 -13.60 -4.39
CA THR A 47 -13.47 -12.17 -4.24
C THR A 47 -13.54 -11.72 -2.79
N TYR A 48 -14.59 -12.11 -2.05
CA TYR A 48 -14.70 -11.82 -0.62
C TYR A 48 -13.58 -12.50 0.17
N GLN A 49 -13.21 -13.75 -0.16
CA GLN A 49 -12.09 -14.43 0.47
C GLN A 49 -10.75 -13.73 0.21
N ILE A 50 -10.51 -13.20 -0.99
CA ILE A 50 -9.25 -12.52 -1.34
C ILE A 50 -9.18 -11.13 -0.69
N ILE A 51 -10.28 -10.35 -0.71
CA ILE A 51 -10.27 -8.92 -0.38
C ILE A 51 -10.87 -8.61 1.00
N ALA A 52 -11.98 -9.24 1.36
CA ALA A 52 -12.67 -8.94 2.61
C ALA A 52 -12.10 -9.72 3.80
N SER A 53 -11.37 -10.81 3.58
CA SER A 53 -10.71 -11.56 4.67
C SER A 53 -9.79 -10.71 5.56
N PRO A 54 -8.85 -9.90 5.02
CA PRO A 54 -8.00 -9.05 5.86
C PRO A 54 -8.78 -7.95 6.60
N ILE A 55 -9.86 -7.45 5.99
CA ILE A 55 -10.65 -6.32 6.52
C ILE A 55 -11.57 -6.78 7.64
N MET A 56 -12.33 -7.85 7.38
CA MET A 56 -13.31 -8.39 8.33
C MET A 56 -12.68 -9.30 9.39
N GLY A 57 -11.39 -9.61 9.29
CA GLY A 57 -10.70 -10.54 10.19
C GLY A 57 -11.29 -11.95 10.15
N VAL A 58 -11.79 -12.37 8.98
CA VAL A 58 -12.36 -13.72 8.81
C VAL A 58 -11.19 -14.70 8.91
N LYS A 59 -11.27 -15.66 9.84
CA LYS A 59 -10.20 -16.64 10.19
C LYS A 59 -9.22 -16.82 9.03
N GLU A 60 -8.14 -16.06 9.09
CA GLU A 60 -7.10 -16.11 8.08
C GLU A 60 -6.52 -17.52 8.08
N ASN A 61 -6.01 -17.92 6.92
CA ASN A 61 -4.96 -18.90 6.87
C ASN A 61 -3.90 -18.51 7.93
N ARG A 62 -3.56 -19.38 8.88
CA ARG A 62 -2.78 -19.04 10.09
C ARG A 62 -1.45 -18.32 9.81
N ASP A 63 -0.98 -18.38 8.57
CA ASP A 63 0.31 -17.90 8.11
C ASP A 63 0.27 -16.50 7.46
N ILE A 64 -0.91 -15.87 7.32
CA ILE A 64 -1.08 -14.58 6.63
C ILE A 64 -1.79 -13.60 7.56
N SER A 65 -1.03 -12.73 8.23
CA SER A 65 -1.53 -11.73 9.18
C SER A 65 -1.62 -10.35 8.52
N ASP A 66 -2.57 -10.15 7.60
CA ASP A 66 -2.68 -8.90 6.82
C ASP A 66 -3.26 -7.77 7.66
N ARG A 67 -4.22 -8.10 8.54
CA ARG A 67 -4.81 -7.15 9.50
C ARG A 67 -3.80 -6.60 10.49
N GLU A 68 -2.93 -7.45 11.04
CA GLU A 68 -1.89 -7.01 11.98
C GLU A 68 -0.90 -6.07 11.30
N SER A 69 -0.51 -6.32 10.05
CA SER A 69 0.35 -5.39 9.31
C SER A 69 -0.31 -4.04 9.09
N PHE A 70 -1.62 -4.01 8.83
CA PHE A 70 -2.37 -2.76 8.74
C PHE A 70 -2.44 -2.03 10.10
N ASP A 71 -2.69 -2.76 11.19
CA ASP A 71 -2.75 -2.20 12.55
C ASP A 71 -1.37 -1.65 12.99
N ILE A 72 -0.28 -2.37 12.68
CA ILE A 72 1.10 -1.92 12.92
C ILE A 72 1.38 -0.64 12.14
N PHE A 73 1.06 -0.63 10.84
CA PHE A 73 1.24 0.53 9.97
C PHE A 73 0.48 1.76 10.51
N THR A 74 -0.82 1.63 10.80
CA THR A 74 -1.63 2.76 11.30
C THR A 74 -1.16 3.27 12.65
N SER A 75 -0.75 2.38 13.56
CA SER A 75 -0.19 2.73 14.87
C SER A 75 1.13 3.50 14.74
N HIS A 76 2.06 3.01 13.91
CA HIS A 76 3.33 3.69 13.62
C HIS A 76 3.11 5.05 13.00
N ARG A 77 2.24 5.14 11.99
CA ARG A 77 1.90 6.41 11.33
C ARG A 77 1.39 7.44 12.31
N LYS A 78 0.46 7.06 13.19
CA LYS A 78 -0.09 7.93 14.23
C LYS A 78 1.01 8.42 15.18
N ARG A 79 1.95 7.55 15.55
CA ARG A 79 3.10 7.91 16.40
C ARG A 79 4.00 8.94 15.70
N THR A 80 4.34 8.72 14.43
CA THR A 80 5.17 9.62 13.62
C THR A 80 4.50 10.99 13.45
N SER A 81 3.21 11.03 13.09
CA SER A 81 2.45 12.27 12.98
C SER A 81 2.37 13.04 14.31
N ASN A 82 2.19 12.34 15.43
CA ASN A 82 2.17 12.96 16.75
C ASN A 82 3.55 13.51 17.16
N TYR A 83 4.64 12.86 16.75
CA TYR A 83 5.98 13.39 16.98
C TYR A 83 6.20 14.70 16.21
N LEU A 84 5.78 14.75 14.95
CA LEU A 84 5.84 15.96 14.12
C LEU A 84 5.02 17.12 14.70
N LYS A 85 3.85 16.86 15.32
CA LYS A 85 3.03 17.89 15.98
C LYS A 85 3.77 18.61 17.11
N ASN A 86 4.81 18.00 17.67
CA ASN A 86 5.64 18.57 18.73
C ASN A 86 6.97 19.15 18.20
N LYS A 87 7.06 19.48 16.91
CA LYS A 87 8.29 19.98 16.26
C LYS A 87 8.92 21.23 16.90
N ASP A 88 8.13 22.02 17.60
CA ASP A 88 8.56 23.28 18.23
C ASP A 88 8.96 23.06 19.70
N ALA A 89 8.93 21.82 20.20
CA ALA A 89 9.35 21.48 21.56
C ALA A 89 10.87 21.25 21.65
N ASP A 90 11.46 21.60 22.79
CA ASP A 90 12.92 21.50 23.03
C ASP A 90 13.48 20.07 22.89
N TYR A 91 12.64 19.04 22.99
CA TYR A 91 13.02 17.64 22.87
C TYR A 91 12.88 17.07 21.44
N PHE A 92 12.48 17.87 20.47
CA PHE A 92 12.34 17.41 19.09
C PHE A 92 13.72 17.17 18.44
N ASN A 93 13.93 15.97 17.90
CA ASN A 93 15.15 15.57 17.23
C ASN A 93 14.84 15.19 15.78
N LYS A 94 15.54 15.83 14.83
CA LYS A 94 15.36 15.59 13.39
C LYS A 94 15.82 14.21 12.95
N VAL A 95 16.86 13.66 13.57
CA VAL A 95 17.35 12.31 13.27
C VAL A 95 16.34 11.28 13.76
N ASP A 96 15.88 11.40 14.99
CA ASP A 96 14.85 10.51 15.53
C ASP A 96 13.56 10.58 14.70
N TYR A 97 13.16 11.78 14.27
CA TYR A 97 12.03 11.92 13.35
C TYR A 97 12.30 11.23 12.01
N ALA A 98 13.48 11.41 11.42
CA ALA A 98 13.82 10.77 10.15
C ALA A 98 13.79 9.24 10.24
N ASP A 99 14.29 8.67 11.34
CA ASP A 99 14.23 7.22 11.59
C ASP A 99 12.77 6.76 11.73
N MET A 100 11.93 7.49 12.48
CA MET A 100 10.50 7.19 12.59
C MET A 100 9.77 7.24 11.24
N VAL A 101 10.16 8.15 10.33
CA VAL A 101 9.59 8.26 8.99
C VAL A 101 10.08 7.12 8.08
N ILE A 102 11.34 6.69 8.22
CA ILE A 102 11.88 5.51 7.51
C ILE A 102 11.17 4.24 7.96
N ASP A 103 10.92 4.08 9.26
CA ASP A 103 10.17 2.96 9.82
C ASP A 103 8.71 2.96 9.34
N ASP A 104 8.06 4.13 9.33
CA ASP A 104 6.70 4.31 8.80
C ASP A 104 6.62 3.86 7.33
N PHE A 105 7.58 4.30 6.50
CA PHE A 105 7.70 3.87 5.10
C PHE A 105 7.94 2.36 4.96
N THR A 106 8.79 1.77 5.82
CA THR A 106 9.12 0.35 5.77
C THR A 106 7.88 -0.51 6.10
N ASN A 107 7.13 -0.12 7.13
CA ASN A 107 5.87 -0.79 7.50
C ASN A 107 4.81 -0.66 6.39
N ALA A 108 4.67 0.53 5.78
CA ALA A 108 3.80 0.73 4.63
C ALA A 108 4.17 -0.21 3.48
N PHE A 109 5.47 -0.37 3.21
CA PHE A 109 5.93 -1.24 2.14
C PHE A 109 5.68 -2.73 2.41
N GLU A 110 5.83 -3.19 3.65
CA GLU A 110 5.50 -4.57 4.01
C GLU A 110 4.01 -4.86 3.78
N LEU A 111 3.14 -3.90 4.11
CA LEU A 111 1.72 -3.96 3.79
C LEU A 111 1.51 -3.98 2.26
N ASP A 112 2.14 -3.09 1.50
CA ASP A 112 2.01 -3.05 0.03
C ASP A 112 2.35 -4.39 -0.64
N LYS A 113 3.34 -5.13 -0.12
CA LYS A 113 3.67 -6.47 -0.63
C LYS A 113 2.49 -7.43 -0.43
N LYS A 114 1.86 -7.42 0.73
CA LYS A 114 0.69 -8.24 1.04
C LYS A 114 -0.49 -7.87 0.14
N LEU A 115 -0.71 -6.58 -0.06
CA LEU A 115 -1.75 -6.07 -0.96
C LEU A 115 -1.49 -6.47 -2.42
N LEU A 116 -0.25 -6.39 -2.90
CA LEU A 116 0.15 -6.85 -4.24
C LEU A 116 -0.23 -8.31 -4.50
N VAL A 117 -0.09 -9.19 -3.51
CA VAL A 117 -0.51 -10.60 -3.63
C VAL A 117 -2.01 -10.69 -3.90
N ARG A 118 -2.82 -9.92 -3.15
CA ARG A 118 -4.27 -9.87 -3.32
C ARG A 118 -4.67 -9.31 -4.69
N LEU A 119 -4.00 -8.25 -5.15
CA LEU A 119 -4.25 -7.67 -6.47
C LEU A 119 -3.92 -8.64 -7.60
N VAL A 120 -2.83 -9.40 -7.50
CA VAL A 120 -2.51 -10.47 -8.47
C VAL A 120 -3.57 -11.57 -8.44
N CYS A 121 -4.08 -11.96 -7.26
CA CYS A 121 -5.17 -12.93 -7.17
C CYS A 121 -6.44 -12.42 -7.87
N ILE A 122 -6.82 -11.16 -7.65
CA ILE A 122 -7.95 -10.54 -8.36
C ILE A 122 -7.71 -10.48 -9.86
N ASP A 123 -6.51 -10.12 -10.30
CA ASP A 123 -6.17 -10.10 -11.71
C ASP A 123 -6.28 -11.48 -12.37
N ARG A 124 -5.79 -12.52 -11.69
CA ARG A 124 -5.93 -13.92 -12.13
C ARG A 124 -7.39 -14.34 -12.23
N LEU A 125 -8.19 -14.04 -11.20
CA LEU A 125 -9.62 -14.32 -11.19
C LEU A 125 -10.32 -13.66 -12.39
N LEU A 126 -10.03 -12.38 -12.64
CA LEU A 126 -10.58 -11.65 -13.79
C LEU A 126 -10.18 -12.26 -15.13
N ASN A 127 -9.02 -12.90 -15.21
CA ASN A 127 -8.46 -13.54 -16.41
C ASN A 127 -8.67 -15.07 -16.49
N ASP A 128 -9.62 -15.65 -15.74
CA ASP A 128 -9.93 -17.10 -15.76
C ASP A 128 -8.73 -17.97 -15.34
N LYS A 129 -7.89 -17.45 -14.44
CA LYS A 129 -6.78 -18.17 -13.83
C LYS A 129 -7.07 -18.40 -12.34
N GLU A 130 -6.65 -19.54 -11.83
CA GLU A 130 -6.78 -19.90 -10.42
C GLU A 130 -5.96 -18.93 -9.55
N PRO A 131 -6.59 -18.23 -8.58
CA PRO A 131 -5.86 -17.44 -7.60
C PRO A 131 -5.21 -18.35 -6.56
N ASP A 132 -3.95 -18.08 -6.24
CA ASP A 132 -3.18 -18.88 -5.27
C ASP A 132 -2.41 -17.93 -4.36
N ILE A 133 -3.07 -17.52 -3.27
CA ILE A 133 -2.55 -16.57 -2.30
C ILE A 133 -1.26 -17.12 -1.65
N GLU A 134 -1.25 -18.40 -1.28
CA GLU A 134 -0.12 -19.02 -0.57
C GLU A 134 1.14 -19.01 -1.43
N ASN A 135 1.04 -19.42 -2.70
CA ASN A 135 2.18 -19.41 -3.61
C ASN A 135 2.68 -17.98 -3.89
N LEU A 136 1.75 -17.05 -4.10
CA LEU A 136 2.06 -15.66 -4.42
C LEU A 136 2.72 -14.93 -3.25
N TYR A 137 2.36 -15.26 -2.00
CA TYR A 137 2.90 -14.64 -0.78
C TYR A 137 4.44 -14.72 -0.67
N PHE A 138 5.02 -15.84 -1.10
CA PHE A 138 6.47 -16.06 -1.08
C PHE A 138 7.20 -15.45 -2.28
N GLN A 139 6.49 -14.88 -3.25
CA GLN A 139 7.11 -14.21 -4.38
C GLN A 139 7.60 -12.80 -4.00
N ASN A 140 8.64 -12.33 -4.69
CA ASN A 140 9.12 -10.96 -4.50
C ASN A 140 8.18 -9.95 -5.17
N ALA A 141 8.04 -8.76 -4.58
CA ALA A 141 7.18 -7.69 -5.09
C ALA A 141 7.48 -7.28 -6.54
N GLY A 142 8.73 -7.41 -6.99
CA GLY A 142 9.13 -7.12 -8.37
C GLY A 142 8.49 -8.08 -9.38
N ARG A 143 8.35 -9.36 -9.03
CA ARG A 143 7.66 -10.36 -9.85
C ARG A 143 6.16 -10.09 -9.92
N LEU A 144 5.54 -9.80 -8.77
CA LEU A 144 4.10 -9.48 -8.70
C LEU A 144 3.75 -8.23 -9.53
N LEU A 145 4.56 -7.18 -9.44
CA LEU A 145 4.40 -5.99 -10.29
C LEU A 145 4.56 -6.29 -11.78
N THR A 146 5.49 -7.17 -12.14
CA THR A 146 5.69 -7.56 -13.54
C THR A 146 4.48 -8.32 -14.07
N GLU A 147 3.88 -9.18 -13.25
CA GLU A 147 2.66 -9.91 -13.59
C GLU A 147 1.48 -8.95 -13.83
N LEU A 148 1.24 -7.99 -12.92
CA LEU A 148 0.20 -6.96 -13.10
C LEU A 148 0.46 -6.08 -14.33
N ALA A 149 1.71 -5.69 -14.58
CA ALA A 149 2.08 -4.88 -15.75
C ALA A 149 1.92 -5.62 -17.10
N GLN A 150 1.90 -6.95 -17.07
CA GLN A 150 1.68 -7.79 -18.26
C GLN A 150 0.21 -8.19 -18.43
N SER A 151 -0.66 -7.83 -17.48
CA SER A 151 -2.09 -8.07 -17.57
C SER A 151 -2.76 -7.19 -18.63
N CYS A 152 -3.92 -7.63 -19.11
CA CYS A 152 -4.82 -6.82 -19.92
C CYS A 152 -5.56 -5.75 -19.08
N ASN A 153 -5.59 -5.92 -17.76
CA ASN A 153 -6.16 -4.97 -16.83
C ASN A 153 -5.11 -3.90 -16.48
N ASP A 154 -5.49 -2.62 -16.57
CA ASP A 154 -4.59 -1.51 -16.24
C ASP A 154 -4.55 -1.25 -14.74
N TRP A 155 -3.50 -1.70 -14.07
CA TRP A 155 -3.28 -1.53 -12.64
C TRP A 155 -2.45 -0.28 -12.27
N ARG A 156 -2.10 0.57 -13.25
CA ARG A 156 -1.19 1.72 -13.04
C ARG A 156 -1.71 2.73 -12.02
N PHE A 157 -3.02 2.88 -11.90
CA PHE A 157 -3.66 3.74 -10.89
C PHE A 157 -3.21 3.41 -9.45
N TRP A 158 -2.75 2.18 -9.19
CA TRP A 158 -2.25 1.75 -7.88
C TRP A 158 -0.75 1.47 -7.93
N THR A 159 -0.24 0.80 -8.97
CA THR A 159 1.19 0.43 -9.01
C THR A 159 2.13 1.62 -9.14
N ASP A 160 1.66 2.74 -9.71
CA ASP A 160 2.47 3.96 -9.86
C ASP A 160 2.64 4.70 -8.52
N LEU A 161 1.87 4.34 -7.48
CA LEU A 161 2.06 4.84 -6.12
C LEU A 161 3.32 4.27 -5.45
N LEU A 162 3.88 3.17 -5.98
CA LEU A 162 5.01 2.48 -5.38
C LEU A 162 6.36 2.97 -5.96
N ASP A 163 7.12 3.78 -5.21
CA ASP A 163 8.49 4.15 -5.65
C ASP A 163 9.42 2.92 -5.61
N ARG A 164 9.78 2.43 -6.80
CA ARG A 164 10.62 1.25 -6.96
C ARG A 164 12.02 1.39 -6.35
N ARG A 165 12.62 2.58 -6.43
CA ARG A 165 14.00 2.83 -5.98
C ARG A 165 14.07 2.72 -4.46
N ILE A 166 13.14 3.40 -3.79
CA ILE A 166 13.09 3.53 -2.34
C ILE A 166 12.63 2.22 -1.72
N ARG A 167 11.65 1.55 -2.34
CA ARG A 167 11.26 0.19 -2.00
C ARG A 167 12.43 -0.78 -1.96
N ASN A 168 13.21 -0.82 -3.05
CA ASN A 168 14.32 -1.75 -3.17
C ASN A 168 15.42 -1.45 -2.14
N ALA A 169 15.63 -0.18 -1.80
CA ALA A 169 16.58 0.23 -0.77
C ALA A 169 16.08 -0.14 0.65
N ALA A 170 14.81 0.13 0.97
CA ALA A 170 14.20 -0.20 2.26
C ALA A 170 14.20 -1.71 2.52
N SER A 171 13.88 -2.52 1.49
CA SER A 171 13.91 -3.99 1.57
C SER A 171 15.30 -4.58 1.89
N HIS A 172 16.36 -3.79 1.79
CA HIS A 172 17.75 -4.20 2.02
C HIS A 172 18.44 -3.39 3.12
N LEU A 173 17.69 -2.63 3.93
CA LEU A 173 18.22 -1.76 5.00
C LEU A 173 19.27 -0.76 4.48
N ASP A 174 19.10 -0.35 3.22
CA ASP A 174 20.07 0.43 2.45
C ASP A 174 19.56 1.88 2.25
N PHE A 175 18.56 2.33 3.02
CA PHE A 175 17.94 3.66 2.98
C PHE A 175 18.05 4.35 4.34
N TYR A 176 18.66 5.54 4.38
CA TYR A 176 18.91 6.28 5.63
C TYR A 176 18.95 7.80 5.41
N TYR A 177 18.82 8.56 6.49
CA TYR A 177 18.98 10.02 6.48
C TYR A 177 20.44 10.41 6.77
N ASP A 178 21.07 11.15 5.86
CA ASP A 178 22.42 11.69 6.06
C ASP A 178 22.34 13.11 6.62
N GLU A 179 22.48 13.25 7.93
CA GLU A 179 22.40 14.52 8.65
C GLU A 179 23.34 15.59 8.09
N LYS A 180 24.56 15.20 7.68
CA LYS A 180 25.57 16.15 7.18
C LYS A 180 25.15 16.82 5.88
N SER A 181 24.49 16.07 5.00
CA SER A 181 24.02 16.59 3.72
C SER A 181 22.52 16.87 3.69
N GLN A 182 21.82 16.62 4.80
CA GLN A 182 20.39 16.83 5.00
C GLN A 182 19.51 16.17 3.92
N ILE A 183 19.94 15.03 3.41
CA ILE A 183 19.23 14.28 2.37
C ILE A 183 19.11 12.80 2.74
N PHE A 184 18.06 12.17 2.24
CA PHE A 184 17.94 10.73 2.30
C PHE A 184 18.82 10.10 1.23
N ARG A 185 19.49 9.00 1.58
CA ARG A 185 20.37 8.25 0.69
C ARG A 185 19.92 6.81 0.63
N GLY A 186 19.98 6.25 -0.57
CA GLY A 186 19.56 4.88 -0.84
C GLY A 186 20.48 4.15 -1.80
N LYS A 187 20.37 2.82 -1.80
CA LYS A 187 21.00 1.96 -2.82
C LYS A 187 19.96 1.07 -3.49
N ASP A 188 19.87 1.16 -4.81
CA ASP A 188 19.07 0.29 -5.66
C ASP A 188 19.97 -0.68 -6.42
N THR A 189 19.47 -1.87 -6.73
CA THR A 189 20.18 -2.85 -7.56
C THR A 189 19.50 -2.95 -8.93
N VAL A 190 20.12 -2.37 -9.95
CA VAL A 190 19.62 -2.40 -11.32
C VAL A 190 20.28 -3.51 -12.14
N LYS A 191 19.50 -4.16 -13.01
CA LYS A 191 20.03 -5.10 -14.00
C LYS A 191 20.52 -4.31 -15.23
N VAL A 192 21.78 -4.47 -15.59
CA VAL A 192 22.39 -3.84 -16.77
C VAL A 192 22.90 -4.90 -17.74
N LYS A 193 22.73 -4.69 -19.04
CA LYS A 193 23.35 -5.52 -20.07
C LYS A 193 24.80 -5.06 -20.27
N TYR A 194 25.75 -5.94 -20.03
CA TYR A 194 27.16 -5.70 -20.31
C TYR A 194 27.72 -6.84 -21.15
N LYS A 195 28.16 -6.53 -22.38
CA LYS A 195 28.68 -7.52 -23.35
C LYS A 195 27.75 -8.74 -23.53
N GLY A 196 26.46 -8.47 -23.75
CA GLY A 196 25.44 -9.52 -23.95
C GLY A 196 25.02 -10.29 -22.69
N LYS A 197 25.66 -10.07 -21.53
CA LYS A 197 25.29 -10.72 -20.25
C LYS A 197 24.58 -9.73 -19.32
N THR A 198 23.51 -10.18 -18.68
CA THR A 198 22.82 -9.40 -17.63
C THR A 198 23.63 -9.44 -16.34
N ARG A 199 24.02 -8.27 -15.82
CA ARG A 199 24.72 -8.11 -14.54
C ARG A 199 23.89 -7.25 -13.59
N LYS A 200 23.95 -7.52 -12.29
CA LYS A 200 23.41 -6.64 -11.25
C LYS A 200 24.44 -5.53 -10.95
N LYS A 201 24.01 -4.28 -10.94
CA LYS A 201 24.83 -3.12 -10.56
C LYS A 201 24.13 -2.36 -9.44
N ALA A 202 24.86 -2.09 -8.37
CA ALA A 202 24.38 -1.19 -7.33
C ALA A 202 24.44 0.26 -7.85
N ASN A 203 23.32 0.97 -7.72
CA ASN A 203 23.20 2.38 -8.01
C ASN A 203 22.84 3.11 -6.72
N ARG A 204 23.59 4.16 -6.37
CA ARG A 204 23.25 5.01 -5.24
C ARG A 204 22.31 6.10 -5.72
N PHE A 205 21.33 6.45 -4.90
CA PHE A 205 20.46 7.58 -5.15
C PHE A 205 20.35 8.45 -3.89
N SER A 206 19.87 9.68 -4.09
CA SER A 206 19.51 10.61 -3.04
C SER A 206 18.12 11.15 -3.33
N ILE A 207 17.36 11.41 -2.28
CA ILE A 207 16.04 12.05 -2.33
C ILE A 207 16.02 13.16 -1.27
N SER A 208 15.46 14.32 -1.61
CA SER A 208 15.34 15.41 -0.65
C SER A 208 14.26 15.09 0.40
N PRO A 209 14.32 15.70 1.60
CA PRO A 209 13.24 15.55 2.57
C PRO A 209 11.87 15.94 2.02
N GLU A 210 11.81 16.97 1.18
CA GLU A 210 10.56 17.45 0.57
C GLU A 210 9.99 16.41 -0.41
N GLU A 211 10.80 15.91 -1.36
CA GLU A 211 10.36 14.86 -2.30
C GLU A 211 9.93 13.59 -1.54
N PHE A 212 10.64 13.21 -0.47
CA PHE A 212 10.30 12.02 0.29
C PHE A 212 8.99 12.20 1.10
N LEU A 213 8.86 13.30 1.85
CA LEU A 213 7.74 13.54 2.76
C LEU A 213 6.45 13.97 2.04
N TYR A 214 6.54 14.66 0.91
CA TYR A 214 5.37 15.17 0.20
C TYR A 214 4.95 14.33 -1.01
N GLU A 215 5.83 13.47 -1.54
CA GLU A 215 5.51 12.64 -2.71
C GLU A 215 5.62 11.16 -2.39
N THR A 216 6.82 10.69 -2.00
CA THR A 216 7.09 9.25 -1.89
C THR A 216 6.29 8.59 -0.77
N LEU A 217 6.46 9.05 0.47
CA LEU A 217 5.81 8.47 1.64
C LEU A 217 4.27 8.58 1.53
N PRO A 218 3.69 9.74 1.16
CA PRO A 218 2.25 9.82 0.93
C PRO A 218 1.72 8.84 -0.10
N ASN A 219 2.43 8.62 -1.21
CA ASN A 219 1.97 7.64 -2.21
C ASN A 219 1.98 6.20 -1.67
N ALA A 220 3.01 5.80 -0.91
CA ALA A 220 3.03 4.48 -0.27
C ALA A 220 1.87 4.32 0.75
N ILE A 221 1.60 5.36 1.55
CA ILE A 221 0.46 5.39 2.47
C ILE A 221 -0.87 5.26 1.70
N ASN A 222 -1.04 6.02 0.62
CA ASN A 222 -2.25 6.01 -0.21
C ASN A 222 -2.47 4.66 -0.88
N ALA A 223 -1.42 3.91 -1.21
CA ALA A 223 -1.53 2.56 -1.75
C ALA A 223 -2.20 1.62 -0.73
N GLY A 224 -1.75 1.66 0.52
CA GLY A 224 -2.36 0.91 1.63
C GLY A 224 -3.80 1.33 1.93
N GLN A 225 -4.03 2.63 2.10
CA GLN A 225 -5.34 3.18 2.44
C GLN A 225 -6.38 2.95 1.34
N SER A 226 -5.99 3.11 0.07
CA SER A 226 -6.92 2.90 -1.06
C SER A 226 -7.43 1.45 -1.14
N PHE A 227 -6.57 0.47 -0.85
CA PHE A 227 -6.98 -0.93 -0.80
C PHE A 227 -7.98 -1.18 0.32
N TRP A 228 -7.70 -0.64 1.51
CA TRP A 228 -8.57 -0.81 2.66
C TRP A 228 -9.93 -0.15 2.42
N ALA A 229 -9.95 1.08 1.92
CA ALA A 229 -11.16 1.81 1.57
C ALA A 229 -11.99 1.06 0.51
N ALA A 230 -11.34 0.56 -0.56
CA ALA A 230 -12.02 -0.18 -1.62
C ALA A 230 -12.58 -1.54 -1.14
N GLY A 231 -11.88 -2.23 -0.25
CA GLY A 231 -12.39 -3.46 0.32
C GLY A 231 -13.50 -3.23 1.35
N ILE A 232 -13.51 -2.10 2.07
CA ILE A 232 -14.66 -1.70 2.90
C ILE A 232 -15.87 -1.40 2.02
N LEU A 233 -15.70 -0.73 0.88
CA LEU A 233 -16.77 -0.53 -0.11
C LEU A 233 -17.39 -1.86 -0.57
N LEU A 234 -16.56 -2.86 -0.86
CA LEU A 234 -17.02 -4.21 -1.20
C LEU A 234 -17.87 -4.84 -0.08
N CYS A 235 -17.53 -4.58 1.19
CA CYS A 235 -18.27 -5.08 2.36
C CYS A 235 -19.56 -4.29 2.63
N LEU A 236 -19.60 -3.00 2.26
CA LEU A 236 -20.75 -2.13 2.41
C LEU A 236 -21.77 -2.29 1.29
N GLU A 237 -21.39 -2.81 0.12
CA GLU A 237 -22.24 -2.92 -1.06
C GLU A 237 -23.61 -3.62 -0.83
N PRO A 238 -23.72 -4.68 0.01
CA PRO A 238 -25.03 -5.25 0.38
C PRO A 238 -25.95 -4.29 1.16
N TYR A 239 -25.41 -3.21 1.73
CA TYR A 239 -26.08 -2.22 2.54
C TYR A 239 -26.13 -0.88 1.81
N SER A 240 -27.03 -0.79 0.82
CA SER A 240 -27.09 0.30 -0.18
C SER A 240 -27.02 1.72 0.41
N GLU A 241 -27.68 1.98 1.54
CA GLU A 241 -27.62 3.28 2.22
C GLU A 241 -26.18 3.66 2.61
N TYR A 242 -25.47 2.76 3.30
CA TYR A 242 -24.10 2.98 3.77
C TYR A 242 -23.10 3.00 2.60
N TYR A 243 -23.30 2.12 1.62
CA TYR A 243 -22.49 2.11 0.40
C TYR A 243 -22.56 3.45 -0.33
N ASN A 244 -23.77 3.98 -0.53
CA ASN A 244 -23.96 5.27 -1.19
C ASN A 244 -23.36 6.43 -0.39
N GLN A 245 -23.47 6.42 0.95
CA GLN A 245 -22.81 7.41 1.80
C GLN A 245 -21.28 7.37 1.61
N ALA A 246 -20.67 6.18 1.59
CA ALA A 246 -19.23 6.02 1.37
C ALA A 246 -18.81 6.50 -0.04
N LEU A 247 -19.59 6.18 -1.08
CA LEU A 247 -19.30 6.65 -2.44
C LEU A 247 -19.33 8.17 -2.56
N VAL A 248 -20.27 8.85 -1.89
CA VAL A 248 -20.35 10.32 -1.88
C VAL A 248 -19.09 10.96 -1.28
N MET A 249 -18.45 10.32 -0.30
CA MET A 249 -17.21 10.83 0.29
C MET A 249 -16.01 10.76 -0.67
N LEU A 250 -16.08 9.94 -1.72
CA LEU A 250 -15.04 9.90 -2.76
C LEU A 250 -15.16 11.04 -3.79
N GLY A 251 -16.17 11.90 -3.66
CA GLY A 251 -16.51 12.99 -4.60
C GLY A 251 -16.98 12.46 -5.94
#